data_AF-A0A7S2DYZ1-F1
#
_entry.id   AF-A0A7S2DYZ1-F1
#
_cell.length_a   1.000
_cell.length_b   1.000
_cell.length_c   1.000
_cell.angle_alpha   90.00
_cell.angle_beta   90.00
_cell.angle_gamma   90.00
#
_symmetry.space_group_name_H-M   'P 1'
#
loop_
_entity.id
_entity.type
_entity.pdbx_description
1 polymer ?
#
loop_
_entity_poly.entity_id
_entity_poly.type
_entity_poly.pdbx_seq_one_letter_code
_entity_poly.pdbx_strand_id
1 'polypeptide(L)'
;SETGVIIVGDGASAELSPVYKLYVTYEAILVNLVGFFTLFFQCQLQSREDIFQENHPNVPQMVTDTIFGHYWLKDDLNCSTRAGQCLSYMVCGWLMIAGLLQVFINFDDLRRRIFPSDLDCPRGIKIVCMYCYFACDWYWVVLMLQYRDTIAWQQIVGSAIDILLRLPFAAKPSRMFVDNNAYTTTTKTIGQPEDEERTLIHVGRPQASNPSEIRMRE
;
A
#
# COMPACT_ATOMS: atom_id res chain seq x y z
N SER A 1 -3.16 -20.37 47.33
CA SER A 1 -3.25 -20.75 45.91
C SER A 1 -2.31 -19.85 45.14
N GLU A 2 -1.48 -20.42 44.27
CA GLU A 2 -0.62 -19.64 43.37
C GLU A 2 -1.45 -19.20 42.17
N THR A 3 -1.62 -17.90 42.02
CA THR A 3 -2.31 -17.30 40.86
C THR A 3 -1.32 -17.30 39.69
N GLY A 4 -1.42 -18.30 38.80
CA GLY A 4 -0.68 -18.31 37.55
C GLY A 4 -1.31 -17.34 36.56
N VAL A 5 -0.66 -16.20 36.28
CA VAL A 5 -1.06 -15.28 35.21
C VAL A 5 -0.51 -15.82 33.89
N ILE A 6 -1.39 -16.33 33.03
CA ILE A 6 -1.03 -16.66 31.65
C ILE A 6 -1.29 -15.41 30.81
N ILE A 7 -0.22 -14.68 30.47
CA ILE A 7 -0.30 -13.59 29.49
C ILE A 7 -0.38 -14.25 28.11
N VAL A 8 -1.60 -14.43 27.60
CA VAL A 8 -1.80 -14.71 26.18
C VAL A 8 -1.71 -13.35 25.49
N GLY A 9 -0.59 -13.06 24.84
CA GLY A 9 -0.46 -11.88 24.00
C GLY A 9 -1.47 -11.97 22.87
N ASP A 10 -2.56 -11.21 22.97
CA ASP A 10 -3.56 -11.12 21.91
C ASP A 10 -2.86 -10.68 20.62
N GLY A 11 -3.08 -11.46 19.56
CA GLY A 11 -2.33 -11.40 18.32
C GLY A 11 -2.33 -10.00 17.71
N ALA A 12 -1.15 -9.56 17.28
CA ALA A 12 -0.97 -8.24 16.69
C ALA A 12 -2.02 -7.96 15.58
N SER A 13 -2.75 -6.85 15.71
CA SER A 13 -3.89 -6.50 14.83
C SER A 13 -3.57 -6.63 13.34
N ALA A 14 -4.55 -7.12 12.57
CA ALA A 14 -4.53 -7.11 11.10
C ALA A 14 -5.14 -5.82 10.52
N GLU A 15 -5.70 -4.94 11.37
CA GLU A 15 -6.27 -3.67 10.97
C GLU A 15 -5.18 -2.69 10.53
N LEU A 16 -5.42 -1.97 9.42
CA LEU A 16 -4.48 -1.02 8.87
C LEU A 16 -4.45 0.29 9.65
N SER A 17 -3.26 0.87 9.83
CA SER A 17 -3.07 2.16 10.46
C SER A 17 -3.65 3.30 9.61
N PRO A 18 -4.14 4.40 10.20
CA PRO A 18 -4.65 5.55 9.44
C PRO A 18 -3.65 6.14 8.45
N VAL A 19 -2.37 6.17 8.84
CA VAL A 19 -1.27 6.64 7.99
C VAL A 19 -1.12 5.76 6.75
N TYR A 20 -1.20 4.44 6.93
CA TYR A 20 -1.12 3.50 5.82
C TYR A 20 -2.37 3.58 4.92
N LYS A 21 -3.58 3.73 5.51
CA LYS A 21 -4.81 3.94 4.73
C LYS A 21 -4.73 5.19 3.84
N LEU A 22 -4.15 6.29 4.35
CA LEU A 22 -3.94 7.51 3.56
C LEU A 22 -2.97 7.27 2.39
N TYR A 23 -1.83 6.63 2.65
CA TYR A 23 -0.86 6.26 1.63
C TYR A 23 -1.48 5.39 0.52
N VAL A 24 -2.23 4.36 0.90
CA VAL A 24 -2.94 3.48 -0.04
C VAL A 24 -3.98 4.24 -0.86
N THR A 25 -4.69 5.18 -0.25
CA THR A 25 -5.70 5.99 -0.95
C THR A 25 -5.03 6.87 -2.02
N TYR A 26 -3.92 7.50 -1.66
CA TYR A 26 -3.07 8.24 -2.60
C TYR A 26 -2.64 7.35 -3.77
N GLU A 27 -2.13 6.16 -3.47
CA GLU A 27 -1.60 5.21 -4.44
C GLU A 27 -2.69 4.68 -5.39
N ALA A 28 -3.84 4.28 -4.85
CA ALA A 28 -4.95 3.78 -5.64
C ALA A 28 -5.50 4.83 -6.62
N ILE A 29 -5.56 6.11 -6.20
CA ILE A 29 -6.09 7.19 -7.04
C ILE A 29 -5.02 7.68 -8.03
N LEU A 30 -3.85 8.08 -7.55
CA LEU A 30 -2.87 8.78 -8.39
C LEU A 30 -1.97 7.85 -9.19
N VAL A 31 -1.72 6.63 -8.71
CA VAL A 31 -0.87 5.67 -9.42
C VAL A 31 -1.74 4.74 -10.26
N ASN A 32 -2.70 4.06 -9.63
CA ASN A 32 -3.46 3.03 -10.32
C ASN A 32 -4.57 3.59 -11.20
N LEU A 33 -5.42 4.50 -10.68
CA LEU A 33 -6.54 5.02 -11.44
C LEU A 33 -6.08 5.98 -12.54
N VAL A 34 -5.31 7.01 -12.20
CA VAL A 34 -4.75 7.93 -13.20
C VAL A 34 -3.86 7.18 -14.19
N GLY A 35 -3.03 6.25 -13.71
CA GLY A 35 -2.21 5.40 -14.55
C GLY A 35 -3.02 4.57 -15.55
N PHE A 36 -4.09 3.93 -15.09
CA PHE A 36 -5.01 3.18 -15.95
C PHE A 36 -5.69 4.09 -16.99
N PHE A 37 -6.24 5.23 -16.56
CA PHE A 37 -6.94 6.16 -17.46
C PHE A 37 -6.02 6.70 -18.55
N THR A 38 -4.81 7.10 -18.17
CA THR A 38 -3.82 7.66 -19.10
C THR A 38 -3.32 6.62 -20.08
N LEU A 39 -3.15 5.36 -19.65
CA LEU A 39 -2.82 4.25 -20.54
C LEU A 39 -3.98 3.93 -21.50
N PHE A 40 -5.21 3.91 -20.98
CA PHE A 40 -6.40 3.55 -21.76
C PHE A 40 -6.73 4.59 -22.85
N PHE A 41 -6.58 5.88 -22.52
CA PHE A 41 -6.86 6.99 -23.44
C PHE A 41 -5.60 7.51 -24.14
N GLN A 42 -4.49 6.76 -24.12
CA GLN A 42 -3.20 7.31 -24.53
C GLN A 42 -3.19 7.81 -25.97
N CYS A 43 -3.76 7.07 -26.93
CA CYS A 43 -3.80 7.52 -28.33
C CYS A 43 -4.66 8.80 -28.49
N GLN A 44 -5.76 8.93 -27.73
CA GLN A 44 -6.62 10.11 -27.79
C GLN A 44 -5.93 11.32 -27.15
N LEU A 45 -5.19 11.11 -26.05
CA LEU A 45 -4.43 12.16 -25.39
C LEU A 45 -3.31 12.68 -26.29
N GLN A 46 -2.58 11.78 -26.97
CA GLN A 46 -1.54 12.12 -27.96
C GLN A 46 -2.11 12.94 -29.11
N SER A 47 -3.21 12.49 -29.74
CA SER A 47 -3.84 13.24 -30.82
C SER A 47 -4.32 14.64 -30.39
N ARG A 48 -4.73 14.81 -29.13
CA ARG A 48 -5.13 16.12 -28.60
C ARG A 48 -3.96 17.03 -28.31
N GLU A 49 -2.84 16.44 -27.89
CA GLU A 49 -1.58 17.13 -27.74
C GLU A 49 -1.06 17.69 -29.07
N ASP A 50 -1.06 16.90 -30.14
CA ASP A 50 -0.61 17.37 -31.47
C ASP A 50 -1.38 18.62 -31.89
N ILE A 51 -2.72 18.56 -31.78
CA ILE A 51 -3.60 19.69 -32.07
C ILE A 51 -3.28 20.88 -31.16
N PHE A 52 -2.98 20.65 -29.88
CA PHE A 52 -2.63 21.72 -28.95
C PHE A 52 -1.30 22.37 -29.33
N GLN A 53 -0.28 21.60 -29.69
CA GLN A 53 1.02 22.13 -30.09
C GLN A 53 0.97 22.90 -31.40
N GLU A 54 0.19 22.42 -32.37
CA GLU A 54 -0.07 23.15 -33.62
C GLU A 54 -0.68 24.54 -33.35
N ASN A 55 -1.58 24.64 -32.36
CA ASN A 55 -2.23 25.90 -31.99
C ASN A 55 -1.39 26.76 -31.02
N HIS A 56 -0.42 26.17 -30.33
CA HIS A 56 0.38 26.81 -29.29
C HIS A 56 1.89 26.50 -29.43
N PRO A 57 2.54 26.87 -30.55
CA PRO A 57 3.91 26.45 -30.86
C PRO A 57 4.98 27.02 -29.91
N ASN A 58 4.63 28.03 -29.11
CA ASN A 58 5.53 28.65 -28.14
C ASN A 58 5.49 27.95 -26.76
N VAL A 59 4.60 26.98 -26.55
CA VAL A 59 4.51 26.24 -25.28
C VAL A 59 5.58 25.15 -25.27
N PRO A 60 6.44 25.09 -24.24
CA PRO A 60 7.46 24.04 -24.15
C PRO A 60 6.84 22.65 -24.05
N GLN A 61 7.44 21.66 -24.73
CA GLN A 61 7.03 20.24 -24.70
C GLN A 61 6.79 19.72 -23.29
N MET A 62 7.67 20.06 -22.33
CA MET A 62 7.55 19.63 -20.94
C MET A 62 6.22 20.05 -20.29
N VAL A 63 5.68 21.22 -20.65
CA VAL A 63 4.39 21.70 -20.14
C VAL A 63 3.27 20.90 -20.78
N THR A 64 3.36 20.66 -22.09
CA THR A 64 2.39 19.86 -22.85
C THR A 64 2.32 18.41 -22.34
N ASP A 65 3.48 17.77 -22.13
CA ASP A 65 3.62 16.43 -21.54
C ASP A 65 2.89 16.32 -20.18
N THR A 66 2.93 17.40 -19.40
CA THR A 66 2.29 17.45 -18.07
C THR A 66 0.76 17.55 -18.18
N ILE A 67 0.24 18.21 -19.21
CA ILE A 67 -1.20 18.43 -19.41
C ILE A 67 -1.86 17.21 -20.04
N PHE A 68 -1.26 16.69 -21.11
CA PHE A 68 -1.82 15.60 -21.92
C PHE A 68 -1.36 14.24 -21.46
N GLY A 69 -0.27 14.19 -20.71
CA GLY A 69 0.09 12.96 -20.05
C GLY A 69 0.68 11.93 -20.99
N HIS A 70 1.78 12.29 -21.66
CA HIS A 70 2.77 11.33 -22.17
C HIS A 70 3.43 10.61 -21.00
N TYR A 71 2.59 9.88 -20.27
CA TYR A 71 2.97 9.27 -19.02
C TYR A 71 3.73 8.02 -19.37
N TRP A 72 3.24 7.09 -20.18
CA TRP A 72 3.86 5.76 -20.24
C TRP A 72 5.02 5.61 -21.23
N LEU A 73 4.87 6.10 -22.45
CA LEU A 73 5.85 5.93 -23.53
C LEU A 73 6.27 7.28 -24.10
N LYS A 74 7.52 7.34 -24.58
CA LYS A 74 8.02 8.45 -25.38
C LYS A 74 7.33 8.47 -26.74
N ASP A 75 7.04 9.67 -27.25
CA ASP A 75 6.52 9.92 -28.59
C ASP A 75 5.25 9.09 -28.94
N ASP A 76 4.94 8.96 -30.23
CA ASP A 76 3.80 8.18 -30.74
C ASP A 76 4.04 6.66 -30.77
N LEU A 77 5.01 6.16 -30.00
CA LEU A 77 5.44 4.76 -30.05
C LEU A 77 4.32 3.78 -29.71
N ASN A 78 3.33 4.23 -28.93
CA ASN A 78 2.30 3.37 -28.37
C ASN A 78 1.27 2.89 -29.42
N CYS A 79 0.92 3.75 -30.36
CA CYS A 79 -0.11 3.50 -31.36
C CYS A 79 0.48 3.17 -32.74
N SER A 80 1.79 3.35 -32.92
CA SER A 80 2.49 3.18 -34.20
C SER A 80 3.31 1.90 -34.32
N THR A 81 3.78 1.31 -33.21
CA THR A 81 4.69 0.16 -33.25
C THR A 81 4.22 -1.04 -32.42
N ARG A 82 4.50 -2.26 -32.91
CA ARG A 82 4.22 -3.52 -32.18
C ARG A 82 4.96 -3.59 -30.84
N ALA A 83 6.13 -2.97 -30.74
CA ALA A 83 6.90 -2.91 -29.50
C ALA A 83 6.23 -2.02 -28.45
N GLY A 84 5.72 -0.85 -28.82
CA GLY A 84 4.96 0.02 -27.93
C GLY A 84 3.67 -0.63 -27.42
N GLN A 85 2.93 -1.31 -28.31
CA GLN A 85 1.75 -2.09 -27.92
C GLN A 85 2.08 -3.20 -26.91
N CYS A 86 3.16 -3.95 -27.15
CA CYS A 86 3.63 -4.99 -26.24
C CYS A 86 3.96 -4.41 -24.85
N LEU A 87 4.66 -3.27 -24.82
CA LEU A 87 5.03 -2.58 -23.59
C LEU A 87 3.80 -2.06 -22.84
N SER A 88 2.79 -1.55 -23.54
CA SER A 88 1.51 -1.17 -22.92
C SER A 88 0.77 -2.35 -22.29
N TYR A 89 0.79 -3.53 -22.91
CA TYR A 89 0.24 -4.73 -22.28
C TYR A 89 1.02 -5.15 -21.04
N MET A 90 2.35 -4.98 -21.04
CA MET A 90 3.18 -5.23 -19.85
C MET A 90 2.83 -4.25 -18.71
N VAL A 91 2.67 -2.96 -19.01
CA VAL A 91 2.22 -1.95 -18.04
C VAL A 91 0.84 -2.30 -17.48
N CYS A 92 -0.11 -2.65 -18.36
CA CYS A 92 -1.46 -3.04 -17.96
C CYS A 92 -1.45 -4.29 -17.07
N GLY A 93 -0.63 -5.29 -17.42
CA GLY A 93 -0.42 -6.48 -16.59
C GLY A 93 0.16 -6.16 -15.22
N TRP A 94 1.12 -5.24 -15.14
CA TRP A 94 1.67 -4.76 -13.87
C TRP A 94 0.60 -4.04 -13.03
N LEU A 95 -0.15 -3.10 -13.62
CA LEU A 95 -1.25 -2.39 -12.94
C LEU A 95 -2.30 -3.38 -12.38
N MET A 96 -2.61 -4.44 -13.13
CA MET A 96 -3.54 -5.48 -12.68
C MET A 96 -2.99 -6.26 -11.48
N ILE A 97 -1.72 -6.70 -11.53
CA ILE A 97 -1.08 -7.43 -10.41
C ILE A 97 -0.99 -6.53 -9.18
N ALA A 98 -0.58 -5.28 -9.35
CA ALA A 98 -0.53 -4.27 -8.29
C ALA A 98 -1.92 -4.06 -7.65
N GLY A 99 -2.95 -3.88 -8.49
CA GLY A 99 -4.33 -3.76 -8.03
C GLY A 99 -4.80 -4.97 -7.23
N LEU A 100 -4.56 -6.20 -7.71
CA LEU A 100 -4.93 -7.43 -7.00
C LEU A 100 -4.21 -7.56 -5.66
N LEU A 101 -2.91 -7.29 -5.60
CA LEU A 101 -2.13 -7.32 -4.35
C LEU A 101 -2.64 -6.28 -3.35
N GLN A 102 -2.96 -5.08 -3.82
CA GLN A 102 -3.57 -4.04 -2.99
C GLN A 102 -4.94 -4.47 -2.45
N VAL A 103 -5.72 -5.28 -3.18
CA VAL A 103 -7.00 -5.77 -2.66
C VAL A 103 -6.84 -6.59 -1.40
N PHE A 104 -5.89 -7.53 -1.40
CA PHE A 104 -5.63 -8.38 -0.23
C PHE A 104 -5.09 -7.62 0.97
N ILE A 105 -4.39 -6.51 0.74
CA ILE A 105 -3.83 -5.69 1.82
C ILE A 105 -4.93 -4.77 2.41
N ASN A 106 -5.74 -4.15 1.54
CA ASN A 106 -6.43 -2.90 1.86
C ASN A 106 -7.95 -2.98 1.99
N PHE A 107 -8.61 -3.93 1.35
CA PHE A 107 -10.08 -3.91 1.22
C PHE A 107 -10.82 -4.81 2.22
N ASP A 108 -10.25 -5.12 3.39
CA ASP A 108 -11.02 -5.85 4.43
C ASP A 108 -12.26 -5.08 4.88
N ASP A 109 -12.16 -3.75 5.05
CA ASP A 109 -13.30 -2.89 5.42
C ASP A 109 -14.39 -2.89 4.34
N LEU A 110 -14.00 -2.85 3.06
CA LEU A 110 -14.93 -2.90 1.94
C LEU A 110 -15.55 -4.30 1.78
N ARG A 111 -14.73 -5.34 1.91
CA ARG A 111 -15.18 -6.73 1.85
C ARG A 111 -16.20 -7.01 2.93
N ARG A 112 -15.98 -6.57 4.18
CA ARG A 112 -16.96 -6.69 5.26
C ARG A 112 -18.29 -5.99 4.97
N ARG A 113 -18.24 -4.83 4.30
CA ARG A 113 -19.45 -4.08 3.92
C ARG A 113 -20.24 -4.75 2.80
N ILE A 114 -19.56 -5.34 1.81
CA ILE A 114 -20.20 -5.98 0.65
C ILE A 114 -20.59 -7.43 0.96
N PHE A 115 -19.71 -8.15 1.66
CA PHE A 115 -19.86 -9.53 2.07
C PHE A 115 -19.73 -9.59 3.60
N PRO A 116 -20.85 -9.64 4.35
CA PRO A 116 -20.81 -9.70 5.80
C PRO A 116 -20.13 -11.00 6.24
N SER A 117 -18.84 -10.89 6.53
CA SER A 117 -17.94 -11.96 6.92
C SER A 117 -17.02 -11.42 7.99
N ASP A 118 -16.91 -12.15 9.11
CA ASP A 118 -16.09 -11.74 10.25
C ASP A 118 -14.60 -12.05 10.05
N LEU A 119 -14.25 -12.75 8.97
CA LEU A 119 -12.90 -13.19 8.69
C LEU A 119 -12.11 -12.07 8.00
N ASP A 120 -11.17 -11.44 8.68
CA ASP A 120 -10.17 -10.56 8.06
C ASP A 120 -9.09 -11.35 7.31
N CYS A 121 -8.44 -10.70 6.35
CA CYS A 121 -7.22 -11.26 5.78
C CYS A 121 -6.14 -11.33 6.88
N PRO A 122 -5.56 -12.50 7.17
CA PRO A 122 -4.54 -12.63 8.20
C PRO A 122 -3.39 -11.65 7.97
N ARG A 123 -2.91 -11.03 9.05
CA ARG A 123 -1.78 -10.07 9.03
C ARG A 123 -0.58 -10.59 8.24
N GLY A 124 -0.24 -11.87 8.38
CA GLY A 124 0.85 -12.51 7.65
C GLY A 124 0.68 -12.46 6.14
N ILE A 125 -0.53 -12.68 5.62
CA ILE A 125 -0.81 -12.61 4.17
C ILE A 125 -0.64 -11.19 3.68
N LYS A 126 -1.15 -10.19 4.42
CA LYS A 126 -0.97 -8.77 4.07
C LYS A 126 0.51 -8.37 3.97
N ILE A 127 1.33 -8.86 4.90
CA ILE A 127 2.78 -8.63 4.89
C ILE A 127 3.44 -9.28 3.66
N VAL A 128 3.06 -10.53 3.34
CA VAL A 128 3.56 -11.22 2.14
C VAL A 128 3.16 -10.47 0.87
N CYS A 129 1.90 -10.07 0.74
CA CYS A 129 1.42 -9.27 -0.38
C CYS A 129 2.19 -7.95 -0.51
N MET A 130 2.49 -7.28 0.60
CA MET A 130 3.29 -6.05 0.61
C MET A 130 4.71 -6.28 0.09
N TYR A 131 5.37 -7.36 0.52
CA TYR A 131 6.71 -7.69 0.01
C TYR A 131 6.70 -8.09 -1.46
N CYS A 132 5.74 -8.91 -1.89
CA CYS A 132 5.56 -9.24 -3.30
C CYS A 132 5.36 -7.96 -4.12
N TYR A 133 4.50 -7.06 -3.64
CA TYR A 133 4.23 -5.81 -4.33
C TYR A 133 5.48 -4.92 -4.41
N PHE A 134 6.21 -4.78 -3.31
CA PHE A 134 7.47 -4.03 -3.28
C PHE A 134 8.54 -4.61 -4.23
N ALA A 135 8.67 -5.94 -4.28
CA ALA A 135 9.59 -6.61 -5.20
C ALA A 135 9.18 -6.43 -6.67
N CYS A 136 7.88 -6.50 -6.97
CA CYS A 136 7.35 -6.23 -8.31
C CYS A 136 7.68 -4.80 -8.75
N ASP A 137 7.51 -3.81 -7.89
CA ASP A 137 7.80 -2.42 -8.23
C ASP A 137 9.28 -2.16 -8.42
N TRP A 138 10.13 -2.77 -7.58
CA TRP A 138 11.57 -2.71 -7.79
C TRP A 138 11.99 -3.29 -9.14
N TYR A 139 11.48 -4.48 -9.48
CA TYR A 139 11.72 -5.10 -10.77
C TYR A 139 11.22 -4.23 -11.92
N TRP A 140 10.03 -3.61 -11.76
CA TRP A 140 9.45 -2.72 -12.74
C TRP A 140 10.34 -1.49 -13.00
N VAL A 141 10.87 -0.84 -11.96
CA VAL A 141 11.79 0.29 -12.11
C VAL A 141 13.08 -0.12 -12.84
N VAL A 142 13.65 -1.28 -12.51
CA VAL A 142 14.83 -1.80 -13.24
C VAL A 142 14.52 -2.01 -14.72
N LEU A 143 13.36 -2.60 -15.02
CA LEU A 143 12.91 -2.80 -16.39
C LEU A 143 12.74 -1.45 -17.11
N MET A 144 12.14 -0.47 -16.48
CA MET A 144 11.98 0.86 -17.09
C MET A 144 13.31 1.56 -17.35
N LEU A 145 14.30 1.40 -16.47
CA LEU A 145 15.65 1.91 -16.69
C LEU A 145 16.35 1.22 -17.88
N GLN A 146 16.16 -0.08 -18.03
CA GLN A 146 16.70 -0.84 -19.17
C GLN A 146 16.05 -0.43 -20.49
N TYR A 147 14.76 -0.09 -20.49
CA TYR A 147 14.00 0.34 -21.66
C TYR A 147 13.74 1.87 -21.66
N ARG A 148 14.64 2.66 -21.08
CA ARG A 148 14.51 4.12 -20.95
C ARG A 148 14.38 4.87 -22.28
N ASP A 149 14.79 4.25 -23.38
CA ASP A 149 14.70 4.84 -24.71
C ASP A 149 13.26 4.80 -25.24
N THR A 150 12.42 3.91 -24.68
CA THR A 150 11.00 3.78 -25.01
C THR A 150 10.10 4.38 -23.93
N ILE A 151 10.52 4.30 -22.66
CA ILE A 151 9.70 4.75 -21.51
C ILE A 151 9.99 6.21 -21.17
N ALA A 152 8.93 6.97 -20.89
CA ALA A 152 9.06 8.37 -20.52
C ALA A 152 9.77 8.53 -19.17
N TRP A 153 10.62 9.54 -19.05
CA TRP A 153 11.44 9.76 -17.85
C TRP A 153 10.59 10.02 -16.60
N GLN A 154 9.45 10.66 -16.79
CA GLN A 154 8.48 10.98 -15.75
C GLN A 154 7.99 9.71 -15.01
N GLN A 155 7.86 8.56 -15.68
CA GLN A 155 7.46 7.29 -15.02
C GLN A 155 8.57 6.74 -14.17
N ILE A 156 9.79 6.77 -14.67
CA ILE A 156 10.94 6.25 -13.93
C ILE A 156 11.07 7.01 -12.61
N VAL A 157 10.95 8.35 -12.68
CA VAL A 157 10.98 9.20 -11.49
C VAL A 157 9.75 8.97 -10.61
N GLY A 158 8.55 8.93 -11.18
CA GLY A 158 7.30 8.71 -10.45
C GLY A 158 7.31 7.39 -9.69
N SER A 159 7.63 6.29 -10.36
CA SER A 159 7.73 4.97 -9.73
C SER A 159 8.87 4.87 -8.71
N ALA A 160 9.99 5.57 -8.92
CA ALA A 160 11.03 5.66 -7.89
C ALA A 160 10.52 6.37 -6.62
N ILE A 161 9.76 7.45 -6.77
CA ILE A 161 9.12 8.15 -5.64
C ILE A 161 8.11 7.23 -4.94
N ASP A 162 7.28 6.49 -5.69
CA ASP A 162 6.29 5.57 -5.11
C ASP A 162 6.97 4.46 -4.28
N ILE A 163 8.08 3.90 -4.77
CA ILE A 163 8.90 2.94 -4.02
C ILE A 163 9.45 3.56 -2.74
N LEU A 164 9.96 4.80 -2.81
CA LEU A 164 10.47 5.52 -1.64
C LEU A 164 9.38 5.78 -0.60
N LEU A 165 8.16 6.11 -1.04
CA LEU A 165 7.00 6.28 -0.15
C LEU A 165 6.58 4.94 0.48
N ARG A 166 6.77 3.83 -0.22
CA ARG A 166 6.46 2.48 0.30
C ARG A 166 7.53 1.92 1.23
N LEU A 167 8.78 2.32 1.05
CA LEU A 167 9.95 1.80 1.77
C LEU A 167 9.80 1.80 3.30
N PRO A 168 9.24 2.83 3.97
CA PRO A 168 9.05 2.83 5.43
C PRO A 168 8.17 1.69 5.93
N PHE A 169 7.22 1.25 5.12
CA PHE A 169 6.30 0.15 5.43
C PHE A 169 6.91 -1.20 5.06
N ALA A 170 7.66 -1.29 3.95
CA ALA A 170 8.39 -2.50 3.60
C ALA A 170 9.51 -2.81 4.62
N ALA A 171 10.27 -1.79 5.06
CA ALA A 171 11.34 -1.95 6.03
C ALA A 171 10.83 -2.30 7.44
N LYS A 172 9.64 -1.82 7.80
CA LYS A 172 9.00 -2.13 9.09
C LYS A 172 7.49 -2.34 8.89
N PRO A 173 7.05 -3.55 8.48
CA PRO A 173 5.65 -3.84 8.19
C PRO A 173 4.71 -3.62 9.37
N SER A 174 5.21 -3.61 10.61
CA SER A 174 4.40 -3.28 11.78
C SER A 174 3.76 -1.89 11.67
N ARG A 175 4.36 -0.94 10.93
CA ARG A 175 3.81 0.42 10.71
C ARG A 175 2.55 0.43 9.85
N MET A 176 2.31 -0.63 9.09
CA MET A 176 1.07 -0.78 8.30
C MET A 176 -0.13 -1.04 9.19
N PHE A 177 0.07 -1.53 10.42
CA PHE A 177 -0.99 -2.00 11.29
C PHE A 177 -1.19 -1.06 12.48
N VAL A 178 -2.39 -1.08 13.05
CA VAL A 178 -2.67 -0.42 14.33
C VAL A 178 -1.88 -1.13 15.44
N ASP A 179 -1.14 -0.36 16.25
CA ASP A 179 -0.48 -0.88 17.45
C ASP A 179 -1.53 -1.13 18.53
N ASN A 180 -2.06 -2.35 18.60
CA ASN A 180 -2.90 -2.78 19.70
C ASN A 180 -2.01 -3.14 20.90
N ASN A 181 -1.52 -2.13 21.63
CA ASN A 181 -0.99 -2.32 22.99
C ASN A 181 -2.12 -2.52 24.01
N ALA A 182 -3.20 -3.20 23.62
CA ALA A 182 -4.24 -3.64 24.54
C ALA A 182 -3.85 -5.05 24.99
N TYR A 183 -3.13 -5.16 26.09
CA TYR A 183 -2.91 -6.43 26.75
C TYR A 183 -4.25 -6.92 27.33
N THR A 184 -4.89 -7.89 26.67
CA THR A 184 -5.99 -8.63 27.28
C THR A 184 -5.41 -9.57 28.34
N THR A 185 -5.43 -9.15 29.61
CA THR A 185 -5.01 -10.03 30.71
C THR A 185 -6.17 -10.95 31.07
N THR A 186 -6.22 -12.13 30.46
CA THR A 186 -7.17 -13.17 30.84
C THR A 186 -6.73 -13.79 32.17
N THR A 187 -7.34 -13.37 33.27
CA THR A 187 -7.09 -13.98 34.58
C THR A 187 -7.96 -15.22 34.71
N LYS A 188 -7.37 -16.41 34.48
CA LYS A 188 -8.07 -17.67 34.72
C LYS A 188 -7.86 -18.08 36.18
N THR A 189 -8.90 -17.94 37.01
CA THR A 189 -8.85 -18.39 38.41
C THR A 189 -8.92 -19.93 38.44
N ILE A 190 -7.78 -20.58 38.65
CA ILE A 190 -7.73 -22.04 38.81
C ILE A 190 -8.33 -22.39 40.18
N GLY A 191 -9.52 -22.98 40.19
CA GLY A 191 -10.14 -23.52 41.41
C GLY A 191 -11.66 -23.35 41.58
N GLN A 192 -12.40 -22.81 40.60
CA GLN A 192 -13.87 -22.79 40.65
C GLN A 192 -14.51 -23.74 39.62
N PRO A 193 -15.64 -24.39 39.99
CA PRO A 193 -16.39 -25.26 39.08
C PRO A 193 -16.87 -24.50 37.84
N GLU A 194 -17.03 -25.23 36.73
CA GLU A 194 -16.93 -24.82 35.31
C GLU A 194 -17.88 -23.72 34.77
N ASP A 195 -18.63 -22.96 35.58
CA ASP A 195 -19.80 -22.20 35.07
C ASP A 195 -19.72 -20.65 35.11
N GLU A 196 -18.59 -20.01 35.44
CA GLU A 196 -18.46 -18.53 35.32
C GLU A 196 -17.12 -18.11 34.69
N GLU A 197 -17.04 -18.17 33.35
CA GLU A 197 -16.02 -17.41 32.61
C GLU A 197 -16.40 -15.92 32.61
N ARG A 198 -15.94 -15.17 33.64
CA ARG A 198 -16.08 -13.71 33.66
C ARG A 198 -14.95 -13.06 32.88
N THR A 199 -15.22 -12.67 31.64
CA THR A 199 -14.33 -11.80 30.86
C THR A 199 -14.37 -10.38 31.41
N LEU A 200 -13.41 -10.04 32.28
CA LEU A 200 -13.18 -8.66 32.74
C LEU A 200 -12.28 -7.94 31.73
N ILE A 201 -12.87 -7.08 30.89
CA ILE A 201 -12.12 -6.20 29.98
C ILE A 201 -11.56 -5.05 30.81
N HIS A 202 -10.27 -5.09 31.13
CA HIS A 202 -9.58 -3.96 31.73
C HIS A 202 -8.95 -3.09 30.64
N VAL A 203 -9.58 -1.94 30.34
CA VAL A 203 -8.98 -0.92 29.46
C VAL A 203 -7.88 -0.20 30.23
N GLY A 204 -6.67 -0.74 30.20
CA GLY A 204 -5.49 -0.07 30.77
C GLY A 204 -5.17 1.20 29.98
N ARG A 205 -5.26 2.37 30.61
CA ARG A 205 -4.57 3.56 30.09
C ARG A 205 -3.07 3.29 30.11
N PRO A 206 -2.29 3.70 29.10
CA PRO A 206 -0.85 3.56 29.14
C PRO A 206 -0.31 4.29 30.38
N GLN A 207 0.33 3.54 31.28
CA GLN A 207 1.10 4.13 32.36
C GLN A 207 2.27 4.88 31.72
N ALA A 208 2.27 6.20 31.84
CA ALA A 208 3.48 6.99 31.65
C ALA A 208 4.53 6.43 32.61
N SER A 209 5.67 5.99 32.07
CA SER A 209 6.82 5.53 32.84
C SER A 209 7.24 6.64 33.79
N ASN A 210 6.97 6.47 35.08
CA ASN A 210 7.41 7.38 36.14
C ASN A 210 8.79 6.89 36.62
N PRO A 211 9.89 7.62 36.34
CA PRO A 211 11.24 7.18 36.68
C PRO A 211 11.56 7.61 38.11
N SER A 212 10.97 6.95 39.10
CA SER A 212 11.32 7.21 40.51
C SER A 212 10.95 6.04 41.40
N GLU A 213 11.71 4.95 41.32
CA GLU A 213 11.85 4.03 42.45
C GLU A 213 13.21 3.30 42.38
N ILE A 214 14.28 4.08 42.57
CA ILE A 214 15.54 3.53 43.10
C ILE A 214 15.33 3.45 44.62
N ARG A 215 15.08 2.25 45.14
CA ARG A 215 15.23 1.95 46.57
C ARG A 215 16.28 0.87 46.72
N MET A 216 17.45 1.29 47.19
CA MET A 216 18.51 0.41 47.68
C MET A 216 17.94 -0.47 48.79
N ARG A 217 18.28 -1.76 48.76
CA ARG A 217 18.26 -2.62 49.95
C ARG A 217 19.70 -2.99 50.27
N GLU A 218 20.15 -2.53 51.43
CA GLU A 218 21.12 -3.23 52.28
C GLU A 218 20.46 -4.50 52.86
#